data_AF-A0A1H7LQ88-F1
#
_entry.id   AF-A0A1H7LQ88-F1
#
_cell.length_a   1.000
_cell.length_b   1.000
_cell.length_c   1.000
_cell.angle_alpha   90.00
_cell.angle_beta   90.00
_cell.angle_gamma   90.00
#
_symmetry.space_group_name_H-M   'P 1'
#
loop_
_entity.id
_entity.type
_entity.pdbx_description
1 polymer ?
#
loop_
_entity_poly.entity_id
_entity_poly.type
_entity_poly.pdbx_seq_one_letter_code
_entity_poly.pdbx_strand_id
1 'polypeptide(L)'
;MSQSSETVLDEDDVARGNATIEITVPAEPDQLAVIRAVAGAVAAQRDFDPDAIADLTLAVDESCTRLIRRALPGAVLDCRFALTENGIGFRASTPVDPGTSPSGRNGASAGTC
;
A
#
# COMPACT_ATOMS: atom_id res chain seq x y z
N MET A 1 -13.51 24.67 -7.52
CA MET A 1 -13.24 23.25 -7.79
C MET A 1 -12.52 22.70 -6.58
N SER A 2 -13.30 22.36 -5.55
CA SER A 2 -12.77 21.81 -4.30
C SER A 2 -13.09 20.32 -4.33
N GLN A 3 -12.09 19.48 -4.54
CA GLN A 3 -12.22 18.08 -4.17
C GLN A 3 -11.62 17.96 -2.78
N SER A 4 -12.52 18.05 -1.79
CA SER A 4 -12.29 17.60 -0.43
C SER A 4 -11.90 16.13 -0.51
N SER A 5 -10.62 15.84 -0.27
CA SER A 5 -10.16 14.46 -0.11
C SER A 5 -10.59 14.05 1.29
N GLU A 6 -11.81 13.55 1.41
CA GLU A 6 -12.35 12.99 2.64
C GLU A 6 -11.64 11.66 2.85
N THR A 7 -10.60 11.66 3.68
CA THR A 7 -10.00 10.43 4.18
C THR A 7 -11.03 9.77 5.07
N VAL A 8 -11.80 8.85 4.50
CA VAL A 8 -12.63 7.92 5.26
C VAL A 8 -11.70 7.09 6.13
N LEU A 9 -11.55 7.52 7.39
CA LEU A 9 -11.04 6.66 8.44
C LEU A 9 -12.08 5.55 8.58
N ASP A 10 -11.74 4.35 8.11
CA ASP A 10 -12.61 3.19 8.22
C ASP A 10 -13.06 3.06 9.69
N GLU A 11 -14.37 3.01 9.94
CA GLU A 11 -14.94 3.05 11.31
C GLU A 11 -14.46 1.85 12.17
N ASP A 12 -13.90 0.83 11.55
CA ASP A 12 -13.28 -0.35 12.19
C ASP A 12 -11.98 0.00 12.96
N ASP A 13 -11.28 1.08 12.59
CA ASP A 13 -10.01 1.49 13.22
C ASP A 13 -10.17 2.33 14.49
N VAL A 14 -11.39 2.79 14.81
CA VAL A 14 -11.64 3.68 15.97
C VAL A 14 -12.29 2.93 17.14
N ALA A 15 -12.85 1.75 16.89
CA ALA A 15 -13.71 1.07 17.86
C ALA A 15 -12.96 0.23 18.92
N ARG A 16 -11.64 -0.05 18.79
CA ARG A 16 -10.94 -0.99 19.68
C ARG A 16 -9.48 -0.65 19.98
N GLY A 17 -9.17 0.54 20.49
CA GLY A 17 -7.82 0.82 21.03
C GLY A 17 -6.65 0.47 20.10
N ASN A 18 -6.91 0.48 18.81
CA ASN A 18 -6.04 0.08 17.72
C ASN A 18 -5.20 1.28 17.31
N ALA A 19 -3.88 1.11 17.30
CA ALA A 19 -2.96 2.16 16.93
C ALA A 19 -2.73 2.12 15.42
N THR A 20 -2.96 3.25 14.75
CA THR A 20 -2.66 3.39 13.33
C THR A 20 -1.38 4.20 13.14
N ILE A 21 -0.51 3.76 12.23
CA ILE A 21 0.64 4.53 11.77
C ILE A 21 0.46 4.83 10.29
N GLU A 22 0.49 6.12 9.95
CA GLU A 22 0.34 6.62 8.57
C GLU A 22 1.64 7.28 8.10
N ILE A 23 2.01 6.98 6.86
CA ILE A 23 3.21 7.49 6.20
C ILE A 23 2.79 7.95 4.81
N THR A 24 3.06 9.21 4.49
CA THR A 24 2.88 9.74 3.13
C THR A 24 4.22 10.23 2.62
N VAL A 25 4.66 9.68 1.49
CA VAL A 25 5.96 9.96 0.87
C VAL A 25 5.80 10.10 -0.64
N PRO A 26 6.75 10.72 -1.36
CA PRO A 26 6.79 10.64 -2.81
C PRO A 26 6.75 9.18 -3.28
N ALA A 27 6.02 8.88 -4.35
CA ALA A 27 5.96 7.53 -4.93
C ALA A 27 7.26 7.22 -5.71
N GLU A 28 8.39 7.20 -5.01
CA GLU A 28 9.74 7.06 -5.56
C GLU A 28 10.49 5.92 -4.87
N PRO A 29 11.36 5.17 -5.59
CA PRO A 29 12.09 4.03 -5.04
C PRO A 29 12.93 4.36 -3.80
N ASP A 30 13.44 5.60 -3.70
CA ASP A 30 14.28 6.06 -2.59
C ASP A 30 13.53 6.01 -1.24
N GLN A 31 12.20 6.07 -1.28
CA GLN A 31 11.36 6.02 -0.08
C GLN A 31 11.15 4.59 0.45
N LEU A 32 11.46 3.55 -0.33
CA LEU A 32 11.33 2.16 0.10
C LEU A 32 12.18 1.85 1.34
N ALA A 33 13.35 2.48 1.48
CA ALA A 33 14.19 2.31 2.66
C ALA A 33 13.49 2.78 3.95
N VAL A 34 12.76 3.91 3.87
CA VAL A 34 11.99 4.47 4.99
C VAL A 34 10.83 3.54 5.35
N ILE A 35 10.06 3.10 4.34
CA ILE A 35 8.90 2.25 4.56
C ILE A 35 9.31 0.90 5.16
N ARG A 36 10.40 0.28 4.67
CA ARG A 36 10.96 -0.95 5.25
C ARG A 36 11.41 -0.75 6.70
N ALA A 37 12.06 0.38 7.00
CA ALA A 37 12.50 0.67 8.36
C ALA A 37 11.31 0.81 9.32
N VAL A 38 10.23 1.48 8.88
CA VAL A 38 9.01 1.58 9.70
C VAL A 38 8.33 0.23 9.86
N ALA A 39 8.18 -0.56 8.79
CA ALA A 39 7.60 -1.91 8.88
C ALA A 39 8.37 -2.79 9.90
N GLY A 40 9.70 -2.78 9.83
CA GLY A 40 10.55 -3.50 10.78
C GLY A 40 10.40 -3.00 12.21
N ALA A 41 10.37 -1.69 12.43
CA ALA A 41 10.20 -1.10 13.75
C ALA A 41 8.82 -1.42 14.36
N VAL A 42 7.75 -1.35 13.56
CA VAL A 42 6.38 -1.65 13.99
C VAL A 42 6.22 -3.12 14.36
N ALA A 43 6.81 -4.01 13.57
CA ALA A 43 6.82 -5.45 13.85
C ALA A 43 7.61 -5.77 15.12
N ALA A 44 8.81 -5.21 15.26
CA ALA A 44 9.64 -5.39 16.45
C ALA A 44 8.96 -4.84 17.72
N GLN A 45 8.27 -3.69 17.63
CA GLN A 45 7.49 -3.13 18.74
C GLN A 45 6.38 -4.06 19.23
N ARG A 46 5.90 -4.97 18.38
CA ARG A 46 4.82 -5.93 18.68
C ARG A 46 5.37 -7.33 19.02
N ASP A 47 6.68 -7.44 19.29
CA ASP A 47 7.37 -8.68 19.67
C ASP A 47 7.25 -9.81 18.62
N PHE A 48 7.16 -9.46 17.33
CA PHE A 48 7.26 -10.46 16.26
C PHE A 48 8.66 -11.06 16.22
N ASP A 49 8.74 -12.34 15.88
CA ASP A 49 10.03 -13.02 15.68
C ASP A 49 10.73 -12.52 14.40
N PRO A 50 12.06 -12.74 14.27
CA PRO A 50 12.82 -12.23 13.14
C PRO A 50 12.34 -12.72 11.77
N ASP A 51 11.78 -13.93 11.67
CA ASP A 51 11.29 -14.48 10.41
C ASP A 51 9.99 -13.76 10.02
N ALA A 52 9.08 -13.55 10.96
CA ALA A 52 7.85 -12.79 10.72
C ALA A 52 8.12 -11.30 10.40
N ILE A 53 9.15 -10.69 11.02
CA ILE A 53 9.60 -9.34 10.66
C ILE A 53 10.14 -9.32 9.22
N ALA A 54 10.94 -10.32 8.83
CA ALA A 54 11.46 -10.44 7.47
C ALA A 54 10.32 -10.62 6.46
N ASP A 55 9.34 -11.46 6.77
CA ASP A 55 8.16 -11.68 5.92
C ASP A 55 7.34 -10.40 5.74
N LEU A 56 7.06 -9.66 6.82
CA LEU A 56 6.31 -8.41 6.74
C LEU A 56 7.06 -7.33 5.95
N THR A 57 8.35 -7.15 6.22
CA THR A 57 9.17 -6.16 5.52
C THR A 57 9.27 -6.48 4.02
N LEU A 58 9.37 -7.75 3.64
CA LEU A 58 9.33 -8.20 2.26
C LEU A 58 7.96 -7.94 1.60
N ALA A 59 6.87 -8.31 2.26
CA ALA A 59 5.52 -8.11 1.75
C ALA A 59 5.20 -6.62 1.52
N VAL A 60 5.64 -5.77 2.44
CA VAL A 60 5.53 -4.30 2.33
C VAL A 60 6.38 -3.77 1.19
N ASP A 61 7.65 -4.17 1.09
CA ASP A 61 8.57 -3.73 0.04
C ASP A 61 8.07 -4.12 -1.35
N GLU A 62 7.56 -5.34 -1.51
CA GLU A 62 7.00 -5.82 -2.77
C GLU A 62 5.73 -5.04 -3.16
N SER A 63 4.84 -4.83 -2.19
CA SER A 63 3.60 -4.06 -2.40
C SER A 63 3.91 -2.62 -2.84
N CYS A 64 4.82 -1.95 -2.14
CA CYS A 64 5.21 -0.57 -2.44
C CYS A 64 5.94 -0.48 -3.78
N THR A 65 6.86 -1.40 -4.06
CA THR A 65 7.59 -1.45 -5.34
C THR A 65 6.64 -1.61 -6.52
N ARG A 66 5.63 -2.48 -6.40
CA ARG A 66 4.60 -2.66 -7.43
C ARG A 66 3.77 -1.40 -7.65
N LEU A 67 3.40 -0.70 -6.58
CA LEU A 67 2.64 0.54 -6.65
C LEU A 67 3.45 1.69 -7.26
N ILE A 68 4.68 1.90 -6.80
CA ILE A 68 5.60 2.94 -7.32
C ILE A 68 5.79 2.80 -8.83
N ARG A 69 5.93 1.56 -9.34
CA ARG A 69 6.08 1.30 -10.78
C ARG A 69 4.86 1.69 -11.62
N ARG A 70 3.68 1.83 -11.00
CA ARG A 70 2.42 2.19 -11.67
C ARG A 70 1.97 3.62 -11.35
N ALA A 71 2.68 4.29 -10.45
CA ALA A 71 2.32 5.60 -9.95
C ALA A 71 2.42 6.65 -11.06
N LEU A 72 1.53 7.65 -11.02
CA LEU A 72 1.65 8.82 -11.88
C LEU A 72 2.92 9.61 -11.55
N PRO A 73 3.51 10.34 -12.52
CA PRO A 73 4.63 11.25 -12.24
C PRO A 73 4.25 12.27 -11.17
N GLY A 74 5.07 12.39 -10.13
CA GLY A 74 4.81 13.28 -8.99
C GLY A 74 3.71 12.81 -8.03
N ALA A 75 3.23 11.57 -8.15
CA ALA A 75 2.29 11.00 -7.21
C ALA A 75 2.91 10.79 -5.82
N VAL A 76 2.02 10.66 -4.83
CA VAL A 76 2.37 10.29 -3.46
C VAL A 76 1.95 8.86 -3.18
N LEU A 77 2.74 8.17 -2.38
CA LEU A 77 2.44 6.86 -1.83
C LEU A 77 1.98 7.04 -0.38
N ASP A 78 0.74 6.65 -0.12
CA ASP A 78 0.15 6.61 1.21
C ASP A 78 0.23 5.18 1.74
N CYS A 79 0.87 5.00 2.90
CA CYS A 79 1.02 3.73 3.59
C CYS A 79 0.40 3.81 4.97
N ARG A 80 -0.38 2.78 5.34
CA ARG A 80 -1.06 2.65 6.63
C ARG A 80 -0.77 1.30 7.25
N PHE A 81 -0.29 1.32 8.50
CA PHE A 81 -0.16 0.16 9.35
C PHE A 81 -1.25 0.20 10.42
N ALA A 82 -2.12 -0.80 10.44
CA ALA A 82 -3.15 -0.97 11.46
C ALA A 82 -2.67 -2.00 12.49
N LEU A 83 -2.44 -1.56 13.73
CA LEU A 83 -2.03 -2.42 14.82
C LEU A 83 -3.27 -2.89 15.56
N THR A 84 -3.61 -4.16 15.37
CA THR A 84 -4.78 -4.80 15.99
C THR A 84 -4.35 -5.81 17.05
N GLU A 85 -5.28 -6.34 17.83
CA GLU A 85 -5.02 -7.45 18.76
C GLU A 85 -4.53 -8.71 18.02
N ASN A 86 -4.95 -8.90 16.77
CA ASN A 86 -4.71 -10.10 15.97
C ASN A 86 -3.50 -10.01 15.04
N GLY A 87 -2.79 -8.87 15.01
CA GLY A 87 -1.60 -8.68 14.19
C GLY A 87 -1.51 -7.29 13.57
N ILE A 88 -0.77 -7.20 12.45
CA ILE A 88 -0.49 -5.97 11.72
C ILE A 88 -1.17 -6.05 10.35
N GLY A 89 -2.09 -5.12 10.07
CA GLY A 89 -2.61 -4.89 8.73
C GLY A 89 -1.74 -3.85 8.02
N PHE A 90 -1.46 -4.07 6.73
CA PHE A 90 -0.77 -3.09 5.89
C PHE A 90 -1.61 -2.75 4.67
N ARG A 91 -1.79 -1.45 4.40
CA ARG A 91 -2.45 -0.94 3.21
C ARG A 91 -1.58 0.14 2.58
N ALA A 92 -1.45 0.10 1.27
CA ALA A 92 -0.80 1.15 0.50
C ALA A 92 -1.64 1.56 -0.70
N SER A 93 -1.62 2.85 -1.02
CA SER A 93 -2.29 3.41 -2.18
C SER A 93 -1.47 4.53 -2.81
N THR A 94 -1.57 4.65 -4.12
CA THR A 94 -1.02 5.77 -4.89
C THR A 94 -1.96 6.05 -6.05
N PRO A 95 -2.10 7.31 -6.48
CA PRO A 95 -2.71 7.63 -7.77
C PRO A 95 -1.96 6.90 -8.90
N VAL A 96 -2.70 6.18 -9.73
CA VAL A 96 -2.21 5.49 -10.93
C VAL A 96 -3.00 5.97 -12.14
N ASP A 97 -2.40 5.90 -13.33
CA ASP A 97 -3.11 6.26 -14.56
C ASP A 97 -4.25 5.25 -14.85
N PRO A 98 -5.52 5.68 -14.94
CA PRO A 98 -6.64 4.80 -15.23
C PRO A 98 -6.60 4.20 -16.65
N GLY A 99 -5.75 4.72 -17.53
CA GLY A 99 -5.53 4.24 -18.90
C GLY A 99 -4.80 2.90 -19.01
N THR A 100 -4.26 2.37 -17.91
CA THR A 100 -3.73 0.99 -17.87
C THR A 100 -4.86 0.01 -17.58
N SER A 101 -5.75 -0.20 -18.56
CA SER A 101 -6.60 -1.40 -18.55
C SER A 101 -5.70 -2.64 -18.53
N PRO A 102 -5.94 -3.66 -17.68
CA PRO A 102 -5.32 -4.96 -17.88
C PRO A 102 -5.80 -5.46 -19.24
N SER A 103 -4.91 -5.43 -20.23
CA SER A 103 -5.24 -5.75 -21.62
C SER A 103 -5.84 -7.15 -21.71
N GLY A 104 -7.17 -7.23 -21.68
CA GLY A 104 -7.93 -8.37 -22.12
C GLY A 104 -7.65 -8.55 -23.60
N ARG A 105 -6.76 -9.49 -23.93
CA ARG A 105 -6.69 -10.08 -25.27
C ARG A 105 -8.05 -10.75 -25.52
N ASN A 106 -8.98 -10.02 -26.13
CA ASN A 106 -10.11 -10.65 -26.79
C ASN A 106 -9.61 -11.14 -28.16
N GLY A 107 -9.33 -12.43 -28.24
CA GLY A 107 -9.04 -13.13 -29.48
C GLY A 107 -10.35 -13.59 -30.14
N ALA A 108 -10.51 -13.18 -31.40
CA ALA A 108 -11.14 -13.89 -32.51
C ALA A 108 -12.63 -14.33 -32.44
N SER A 109 -13.41 -13.78 -33.38
CA SER A 109 -14.18 -14.56 -34.38
C SER A 109 -14.31 -13.71 -35.65
N ALA A 110 -13.66 -14.04 -36.78
CA ALA A 110 -14.15 -14.95 -37.83
C ALA A 110 -15.58 -14.59 -38.32
N GLY A 111 -15.72 -14.06 -39.54
CA GLY A 111 -17.04 -13.90 -40.19
C GLY A 111 -17.09 -12.93 -41.38
N THR A 112 -16.74 -13.44 -42.56
CA THR A 112 -17.35 -13.20 -43.89
C THR A 112 -17.50 -11.78 -44.46
N CYS A 113 -16.77 -11.52 -45.54
CA CYS A 113 -17.33 -11.11 -46.84
C CYS A 113 -16.65 -11.94 -47.94
#